data_AF-A0AAW0ADF8-F1
#
_entry.id   AF-A0AAW0ADF8-F1
#
_cell.length_a   1.000
_cell.length_b   1.000
_cell.length_c   1.000
_cell.angle_alpha   90.00
_cell.angle_beta   90.00
_cell.angle_gamma   90.00
#
_symmetry.space_group_name_H-M   'P 1'
#
loop_
_entity.id
_entity.type
_entity.pdbx_description
1 polymer ?
#
loop_
_entity_poly.entity_id
_entity_poly.type
_entity_poly.pdbx_seq_one_letter_code
_entity_poly.pdbx_strand_id
1 'polypeptide(L)'
;LESGPVHVAVRGKNLAFTAGFHTLVCHLGLEATIIPMTVTDYRSLTAPWNCVPGANEDPDKAKLMRSFNLPAKFHESGARSMEKLTVNVFAAIVTRNTAIVFTDFSRLLRLHVISSSTKFSAEDLVPRSQ
;
A
#
# COMPACT_ATOMS: atom_id res chain seq x y z
N LEU A 1 9.93 3.52 -15.52
CA LEU A 1 10.21 2.45 -14.54
C LEU A 1 10.36 1.16 -15.32
N GLU A 2 11.50 0.48 -15.21
CA GLU A 2 11.66 -0.84 -15.81
C GLU A 2 11.05 -1.92 -14.92
N SER A 3 10.40 -2.89 -15.54
CA SER A 3 9.87 -4.06 -14.84
C SER A 3 11.00 -4.94 -14.29
N GLY A 4 10.73 -5.57 -13.15
CA GLY A 4 11.58 -6.57 -12.54
C GLY A 4 10.72 -7.59 -11.77
N PRO A 5 11.29 -8.74 -11.38
CA PRO A 5 10.61 -9.68 -10.51
C PRO A 5 10.25 -9.02 -9.16
N VAL A 6 9.17 -9.52 -8.55
CA VAL A 6 8.83 -9.16 -7.18
C VAL A 6 9.34 -10.25 -6.25
N HIS A 7 10.16 -9.86 -5.28
CA HIS A 7 10.61 -10.75 -4.21
C HIS A 7 10.06 -10.27 -2.88
N VAL A 8 9.80 -11.20 -1.96
CA VAL A 8 9.25 -10.91 -0.63
C VAL A 8 10.01 -11.69 0.43
N ALA A 9 10.30 -11.03 1.55
CA ALA A 9 10.93 -11.66 2.70
C ALA A 9 10.39 -11.09 4.00
N VAL A 10 10.44 -11.89 5.06
CA VAL A 10 9.99 -11.50 6.40
C VAL A 10 11.12 -11.70 7.40
N ARG A 11 11.29 -10.74 8.31
CA ARG A 11 12.17 -10.88 9.47
C ARG A 11 11.52 -10.23 10.70
N GLY A 12 11.07 -11.06 11.64
CA GLY A 12 10.32 -10.59 12.80
C GLY A 12 9.06 -9.86 12.36
N LYS A 13 8.92 -8.58 12.74
CA LYS A 13 7.78 -7.72 12.38
C LYS A 13 8.00 -6.87 11.12
N ASN A 14 9.11 -7.08 10.41
CA ASN A 14 9.39 -6.39 9.16
C ASN A 14 9.10 -7.30 7.97
N LEU A 15 8.37 -6.76 7.00
CA LEU A 15 8.09 -7.39 5.73
C LEU A 15 8.71 -6.53 4.63
N ALA A 16 9.59 -7.14 3.83
CA ALA A 16 10.29 -6.48 2.75
C ALA A 16 9.75 -6.98 1.41
N PHE A 17 9.46 -6.04 0.51
CA PHE A 17 9.11 -6.31 -0.87
C PHE A 17 10.09 -5.60 -1.78
N THR A 18 10.66 -6.36 -2.68
CA THR A 18 11.54 -5.85 -3.72
C THR A 18 10.82 -5.89 -5.05
N ALA A 19 10.89 -4.82 -5.83
CA ALA A 19 10.38 -4.74 -7.19
C ALA A 19 11.34 -3.92 -8.07
N GLY A 20 12.14 -4.61 -8.88
CA GLY A 20 13.14 -3.97 -9.74
C GLY A 20 14.23 -3.26 -8.92
N PHE A 21 14.28 -1.93 -8.99
CA PHE A 21 15.31 -1.09 -8.35
C PHE A 21 14.94 -0.64 -6.93
N HIS A 22 13.75 -0.96 -6.45
CA HIS A 22 13.23 -0.47 -5.18
C HIS A 22 12.87 -1.63 -4.26
N THR A 23 13.18 -1.45 -2.98
CA THR A 23 12.73 -2.31 -1.89
C THR A 23 11.92 -1.49 -0.90
N LEU A 24 10.69 -1.92 -0.64
CA LEU A 24 9.81 -1.40 0.37
C LEU A 24 9.89 -2.29 1.61
N VAL A 25 10.45 -1.78 2.70
CA VAL A 25 10.38 -2.41 4.00
C VAL A 25 9.21 -1.79 4.77
N CYS A 26 8.29 -2.62 5.24
CA CYS A 26 7.12 -2.17 5.97
C CYS A 26 7.03 -2.84 7.34
N HIS A 27 6.57 -2.05 8.31
CA HIS A 27 6.17 -2.53 9.62
C HIS A 27 4.67 -2.27 9.78
N LEU A 28 3.89 -3.34 9.84
CA LEU A 28 2.44 -3.26 9.98
C LEU A 28 2.08 -2.83 11.41
N GLY A 29 1.37 -1.70 11.52
CA GLY A 29 0.73 -1.28 12.76
C GLY A 29 -0.50 -2.13 13.10
N LEU A 30 -1.29 -1.72 14.09
CA LEU A 30 -2.45 -2.49 14.55
C LEU A 30 -3.51 -2.70 13.47
N GLU A 31 -3.75 -1.68 12.65
CA GLU A 31 -4.82 -1.67 11.64
C GLU A 31 -4.27 -1.63 10.19
N ALA A 32 -2.95 -1.76 10.05
CA ALA A 32 -2.32 -1.80 8.74
C ALA A 32 -2.61 -3.16 8.07
N THR A 33 -3.19 -3.11 6.87
CA THR A 33 -3.62 -4.28 6.11
C THR A 33 -2.97 -4.31 4.74
N ILE A 34 -2.64 -5.51 4.27
CA ILE A 34 -2.15 -5.74 2.90
C ILE A 34 -3.24 -6.45 2.12
N ILE A 35 -3.70 -5.82 1.04
CA ILE A 35 -4.82 -6.32 0.23
C ILE A 35 -4.32 -6.57 -1.19
N PRO A 36 -4.25 -7.85 -1.63
CA PRO A 36 -4.09 -8.15 -3.04
C PRO A 36 -5.41 -7.89 -3.78
N MET A 37 -5.34 -7.16 -4.89
CA MET A 37 -6.48 -6.91 -5.78
C MET A 37 -6.05 -6.91 -7.24
N THR A 38 -7.00 -6.94 -8.17
CA THR A 38 -6.67 -6.84 -9.59
C THR A 38 -6.07 -5.45 -9.89
N VAL A 39 -5.20 -5.36 -10.90
CA VAL A 39 -4.65 -4.05 -11.34
C VAL A 39 -5.77 -3.11 -11.80
N THR A 40 -6.83 -3.64 -12.41
CA THR A 40 -8.01 -2.86 -12.81
C THR A 40 -8.69 -2.25 -11.59
N ASP A 41 -8.94 -3.06 -10.55
CA ASP A 41 -9.55 -2.60 -9.30
C ASP A 41 -8.71 -1.55 -8.60
N TYR A 42 -7.40 -1.77 -8.51
CA TYR A 42 -6.47 -0.80 -7.95
C TYR A 42 -6.52 0.54 -8.70
N ARG A 43 -6.41 0.50 -10.03
CA ARG A 43 -6.46 1.72 -10.85
C ARG A 43 -7.79 2.45 -10.73
N SER A 44 -8.91 1.72 -10.66
CA SER A 44 -10.22 2.32 -10.41
C SER A 44 -10.31 2.92 -9.00
N LEU A 45 -9.83 2.23 -7.97
CA LEU A 45 -9.84 2.71 -6.59
C LEU A 45 -9.01 4.01 -6.44
N THR A 46 -7.81 4.04 -7.00
CA THR A 46 -6.89 5.19 -6.89
C THR A 46 -7.11 6.26 -7.96
N ALA A 47 -8.20 6.18 -8.72
CA ALA A 47 -8.49 7.16 -9.77
C ALA A 47 -8.77 8.55 -9.18
N PRO A 48 -8.50 9.65 -9.92
CA PRO A 48 -8.63 11.02 -9.41
C PRO A 48 -10.03 11.34 -8.85
N TRP A 49 -11.09 10.81 -9.46
CA TRP A 49 -12.48 11.04 -9.02
C TRP A 49 -12.84 10.35 -7.70
N ASN A 50 -12.06 9.35 -7.26
CA ASN A 50 -12.23 8.72 -5.95
C ASN A 50 -11.37 9.38 -4.86
N CYS A 51 -10.41 10.23 -5.24
CA CYS A 51 -9.49 10.85 -4.29
C CYS A 51 -10.17 12.00 -3.54
N VAL A 52 -10.24 11.89 -2.22
CA VAL A 52 -10.87 12.87 -1.32
C VAL A 52 -9.86 13.36 -0.25
N PRO A 53 -10.06 14.56 0.34
CA PRO A 53 -9.32 14.97 1.53
C PRO A 53 -9.49 13.97 2.68
N GLY A 54 -8.52 13.94 3.60
CA GLY A 54 -8.62 13.17 4.82
C GLY A 54 -9.62 13.74 5.82
N ALA A 55 -9.87 13.01 6.91
CA ALA A 55 -10.83 13.39 7.95
C ALA A 55 -10.29 14.44 8.95
N ASN A 56 -9.22 15.17 8.62
CA ASN A 56 -8.67 16.18 9.53
C ASN A 56 -9.54 17.44 9.50
N GLU A 57 -9.77 18.06 10.65
CA GLU A 57 -10.51 19.33 10.76
C GLU A 57 -9.76 20.49 10.10
N ASP A 58 -8.43 20.46 10.13
CA ASP A 58 -7.56 21.41 9.43
C ASP A 58 -7.55 21.09 7.92
N PRO A 59 -8.06 22.00 7.07
CA PRO A 59 -8.17 21.75 5.64
C PRO A 59 -6.84 21.51 4.94
N ASP A 60 -5.74 22.10 5.42
CA ASP A 60 -4.44 21.95 4.80
C ASP A 60 -3.81 20.61 5.17
N LYS A 61 -3.98 20.16 6.43
CA LYS A 61 -3.63 18.78 6.82
C LYS A 61 -4.50 17.76 6.10
N ALA A 62 -5.80 18.02 5.95
CA ALA A 62 -6.72 17.14 5.23
C ALA A 62 -6.32 16.96 3.75
N LYS A 63 -5.85 18.02 3.09
CA LYS A 63 -5.33 17.95 1.72
C LYS A 63 -4.07 17.08 1.62
N LEU A 64 -3.21 17.08 2.62
CA LEU A 64 -2.02 16.22 2.64
C LEU A 64 -2.37 14.76 2.95
N MET A 65 -3.40 14.53 3.77
CA MET A 65 -3.85 13.21 4.21
C MET A 65 -4.90 12.62 3.26
N ARG A 66 -4.61 12.57 1.95
CA ARG A 66 -5.56 12.05 0.96
C ARG A 66 -6.04 10.64 1.30
N SER A 67 -7.29 10.38 0.96
CA SER A 67 -7.98 9.09 1.09
C SER A 67 -8.73 8.81 -0.22
N PHE A 68 -9.21 7.59 -0.41
CA PHE A 68 -10.01 7.22 -1.57
C PHE A 68 -11.39 6.74 -1.12
N ASN A 69 -12.46 7.21 -1.77
CA ASN A 69 -13.78 6.63 -1.58
C ASN A 69 -13.74 5.16 -1.97
N LEU A 70 -14.18 4.29 -1.06
CA LEU A 70 -14.21 2.85 -1.27
C LEU A 70 -15.44 2.48 -2.11
N PRO A 71 -15.28 1.96 -3.33
CA PRO A 71 -16.42 1.53 -4.15
C PRO A 71 -17.30 0.50 -3.46
N ALA A 72 -18.61 0.58 -3.69
CA ALA A 72 -19.62 -0.30 -3.07
C ALA A 72 -19.36 -1.80 -3.29
N LYS A 73 -18.70 -2.17 -4.40
CA LYS A 73 -18.31 -3.56 -4.68
C LYS A 73 -17.33 -4.16 -3.66
N PHE A 74 -16.66 -3.34 -2.84
CA PHE A 74 -15.78 -3.79 -1.76
C PHE A 74 -16.45 -3.70 -0.39
N HIS A 75 -17.74 -3.38 -0.32
CA HIS A 75 -18.46 -3.30 0.94
C HIS A 75 -18.98 -4.69 1.30
N GLU A 76 -18.74 -5.11 2.53
CA GLU A 76 -19.30 -6.35 3.05
C GLU A 76 -20.77 -6.16 3.42
N SER A 77 -21.57 -7.19 3.17
CA SER A 77 -22.99 -7.19 3.53
C SER A 77 -23.15 -7.06 5.06
N GLY A 78 -23.87 -6.03 5.51
CA GLY A 78 -24.03 -5.75 6.94
C GLY A 78 -22.93 -4.90 7.56
N ALA A 79 -21.94 -4.42 6.78
CA ALA A 79 -21.08 -3.34 7.21
C ALA A 79 -21.95 -2.13 7.64
N ARG A 80 -21.59 -1.49 8.75
CA ARG A 80 -22.32 -0.36 9.32
C ARG A 80 -22.58 0.66 8.20
N SER A 81 -23.85 1.06 8.02
CA SER A 81 -24.25 2.09 7.06
C SER A 81 -23.51 3.39 7.40
N MET A 82 -22.37 3.57 6.77
CA MET A 82 -21.58 4.79 6.78
C MET A 82 -21.73 5.34 5.38
N GLU A 83 -22.38 6.49 5.24
CA GLU A 83 -22.71 7.08 3.94
C GLU A 83 -21.47 7.29 3.05
N LYS A 84 -20.25 7.25 3.61
CA LYS A 84 -18.98 7.25 2.86
C LYS A 84 -17.91 6.44 3.59
N LEU A 85 -17.59 5.25 3.07
CA LEU A 85 -16.40 4.51 3.46
C LEU A 85 -15.20 5.01 2.63
N THR A 86 -14.09 5.29 3.31
CA THR A 86 -12.83 5.67 2.66
C THR A 86 -11.71 4.72 3.06
N VAL A 87 -10.71 4.63 2.20
CA VAL A 87 -9.49 3.85 2.45
C VAL A 87 -8.26 4.72 2.20
N ASN A 88 -7.27 4.56 3.06
CA ASN A 88 -5.97 5.19 2.90
C ASN A 88 -5.05 4.21 2.19
N VAL A 89 -4.51 4.58 1.03
CA VAL A 89 -3.51 3.77 0.31
C VAL A 89 -2.15 4.43 0.48
N PHE A 90 -1.22 3.76 1.15
CA PHE A 90 0.12 4.29 1.45
C PHE A 90 1.19 3.84 0.46
N ALA A 91 1.05 2.62 -0.03
CA ALA A 91 1.92 2.05 -1.04
C ALA A 91 1.16 1.01 -1.86
N ALA A 92 1.66 0.72 -3.04
CA ALA A 92 1.23 -0.41 -3.82
C ALA A 92 2.40 -1.00 -4.61
N ILE A 93 2.47 -2.33 -4.68
CA ILE A 93 3.36 -3.04 -5.60
C ILE A 93 2.50 -3.55 -6.74
N VAL A 94 2.71 -2.99 -7.92
CA VAL A 94 1.87 -3.24 -9.09
C VAL A 94 2.61 -4.18 -10.03
N THR A 95 2.08 -5.39 -10.17
CA THR A 95 2.54 -6.38 -11.16
C THR A 95 1.71 -6.29 -12.44
N ARG A 96 1.84 -7.26 -13.36
CA ARG A 96 1.02 -7.31 -14.58
C ARG A 96 -0.48 -7.45 -14.28
N ASN A 97 -0.84 -8.31 -13.32
CA ASN A 97 -2.24 -8.70 -13.09
C ASN A 97 -2.73 -8.34 -11.67
N THR A 98 -1.83 -8.28 -10.70
CA THR A 98 -2.16 -8.06 -9.29
C THR A 98 -1.47 -6.80 -8.77
N ALA A 99 -2.21 -6.01 -7.99
CA ALA A 99 -1.68 -4.95 -7.16
C ALA A 99 -1.74 -5.40 -5.69
N ILE A 100 -0.60 -5.32 -5.00
CA ILE A 100 -0.52 -5.54 -3.56
C ILE A 100 -0.59 -4.17 -2.89
N VAL A 101 -1.71 -3.84 -2.28
CA VAL A 101 -2.02 -2.51 -1.74
C VAL A 101 -1.84 -2.51 -0.23
N PHE A 102 -1.15 -1.50 0.29
CA PHE A 102 -0.94 -1.30 1.72
C PHE A 102 -1.87 -0.20 2.22
N THR A 103 -2.78 -0.57 3.10
CA THR A 103 -3.79 0.32 3.67
C THR A 103 -3.66 0.40 5.18
N ASP A 104 -4.05 1.51 5.77
CA ASP A 104 -4.07 1.68 7.22
C ASP A 104 -5.03 2.80 7.63
N PHE A 105 -6.03 2.47 8.45
CA PHE A 105 -6.96 3.47 8.97
C PHE A 105 -6.26 4.42 9.94
N SER A 106 -5.52 3.88 10.91
CA SER A 106 -4.77 4.61 11.94
C SER A 106 -3.57 5.41 11.41
N ARG A 107 -3.13 5.12 10.17
CA ARG A 107 -1.97 5.75 9.52
C ARG A 107 -0.65 5.59 10.30
N LEU A 108 -0.51 4.50 11.05
CA LEU A 108 0.67 4.13 11.83
C LEU A 108 1.64 3.21 11.06
N LEU A 109 1.27 2.80 9.85
CA LEU A 109 2.11 2.06 8.92
C LEU A 109 3.43 2.80 8.67
N ARG A 110 4.54 2.14 8.99
CA ARG A 110 5.88 2.67 8.72
C ARG A 110 6.42 2.03 7.47
N LEU A 111 6.81 2.87 6.52
CA LEU A 111 7.39 2.48 5.25
C LEU A 111 8.81 3.03 5.15
N HIS A 112 9.74 2.19 4.73
CA HIS A 112 11.09 2.58 4.37
C HIS A 112 11.37 2.10 2.94
N VAL A 113 11.71 3.04 2.06
CA VAL A 113 12.00 2.77 0.66
C VAL A 113 13.50 2.85 0.44
N ILE A 114 14.08 1.75 -0.03
CA ILE A 114 15.49 1.64 -0.41
C ILE A 114 15.54 1.58 -1.93
N SER A 115 16.39 2.42 -2.54
CA SER A 115 16.61 2.41 -3.98
C SER A 115 18.06 2.04 -4.27
N SER A 116 18.28 1.29 -5.35
CA SER A 116 19.60 0.91 -5.83
C SER A 116 19.78 1.27 -7.30
N SER A 117 21.02 1.44 -7.74
CA SER A 117 21.39 1.55 -9.16
C SER A 117 21.33 0.19 -9.87
N THR A 118 21.30 -0.91 -9.12
CA THR A 118 21.13 -2.28 -9.62
C THR A 118 19.76 -2.83 -9.24
N LYS A 119 19.23 -3.73 -10.06
CA LYS A 119 18.00 -4.46 -9.70
C LYS A 119 18.32 -5.39 -8.55
N PHE A 120 17.49 -5.35 -7.53
CA PHE A 120 17.56 -6.28 -6.41
C PHE A 120 17.10 -7.67 -6.86
N SER A 121 17.71 -8.70 -6.28
CA SER A 121 17.34 -10.09 -6.47
C SER A 121 16.84 -10.71 -5.16
N ALA A 122 16.45 -12.00 -5.20
CA ALA A 122 16.00 -12.69 -4.00
C ALA A 122 17.11 -12.82 -2.95
N GLU A 123 18.37 -12.93 -3.39
CA GLU A 123 19.54 -13.07 -2.52
C GLU A 123 19.80 -11.80 -1.69
N ASP A 124 19.42 -10.62 -2.19
CA ASP A 124 19.57 -9.35 -1.46
C ASP A 124 18.63 -9.25 -0.24
N LEU A 125 17.57 -10.06 -0.20
CA LEU A 125 16.63 -10.13 0.92
C LEU A 125 17.06 -11.14 2.00
N VAL A 126 18.09 -11.94 1.76
CA VAL A 126 18.61 -12.89 2.74
C VAL A 126 19.46 -12.15 3.76
N PRO A 127 19.16 -12.21 5.06
CA PRO A 127 20.00 -11.63 6.10
C PRO A 127 21.39 -12.26 6.01
N ARG A 128 22.42 -11.45 5.74
CA ARG A 128 23.80 -11.90 5.94
C ARG A 128 24.07 -11.88 7.43
N SER A 129 24.54 -13.00 7.98
CA SER A 129 25.02 -13.08 9.35
C SER A 129 26.05 -11.97 9.57
N GLN A 130 25.83 -11.14 10.60
CA GLN A 130 26.88 -10.31 11.20
C GLN A 130 27.26 -10.93 12.53
#